data_AF-N8V894-F1
#
_entry.id   AF-N8V894-F1
#
_cell.length_a   1.000
_cell.length_b   1.000
_cell.length_c   1.000
_cell.angle_alpha   90.00
_cell.angle_beta   90.00
_cell.angle_gamma   90.00
#
_symmetry.space_group_name_H-M   'P 1'
#
loop_
_entity.id
_entity.type
_entity.pdbx_description
1 polymer ?
#
loop_
_entity_poly.entity_id
_entity_poly.type
_entity_poly.pdbx_seq_one_letter_code
_entity_poly.pdbx_strand_id
1 'polypeptide(L)'
;MNINDIKTLLEQSEWYQPNDDDSSIYLAKDDIFLKFKVEKEEGGDFNVGDLPPNIQSFYRILDQDIKVSDISLNKVHFYYQKQVIRVFDIYKFESSHNHEKIYFAKPTNQSTHVNIIDDIFYKVIIKKLNTEFSLGKIIFANGNFE
;
A
#
# COMPACT_ATOMS: atom_id res chain seq x y z
N MET A 1 21.16 10.44 -8.40
CA MET A 1 21.04 9.55 -7.23
C MET A 1 20.79 8.13 -7.73
N ASN A 2 21.40 7.12 -7.12
CA ASN A 2 21.19 5.73 -7.54
C ASN A 2 19.99 5.10 -6.80
N ILE A 3 19.55 3.90 -7.21
CA ILE A 3 18.38 3.24 -6.61
C ILE A 3 18.59 2.81 -5.15
N ASN A 4 19.82 2.49 -4.73
CA ASN A 4 20.12 2.10 -3.35
C ASN A 4 20.06 3.30 -2.40
N ASP A 5 20.52 4.46 -2.85
CA ASP A 5 20.38 5.73 -2.11
C ASP A 5 18.89 6.06 -1.91
N ILE A 6 18.08 5.88 -2.96
CA ILE A 6 16.62 6.08 -2.90
C ILE A 6 15.98 5.12 -1.89
N LYS A 7 16.33 3.82 -1.92
CA LYS A 7 15.82 2.84 -0.95
C LYS A 7 16.13 3.22 0.50
N THR A 8 17.35 3.71 0.74
CA THR A 8 17.76 4.21 2.06
C THR A 8 16.90 5.40 2.50
N LEU A 9 16.64 6.35 1.60
CA LEU A 9 15.74 7.47 1.91
C LEU A 9 14.31 7.01 2.17
N LEU A 10 13.79 6.05 1.40
CA LEU A 10 12.45 5.50 1.61
C LEU A 10 12.29 4.89 3.02
N GLU A 11 13.34 4.22 3.53
CA GLU A 11 13.35 3.64 4.89
C GLU A 11 13.30 4.67 6.00
N GLN A 12 14.00 5.80 5.81
CA GLN A 12 14.24 6.77 6.87
C GLN A 12 13.24 7.93 6.86
N SER A 13 12.68 8.24 5.69
CA SER A 13 11.86 9.43 5.51
C SER A 13 10.52 9.32 6.23
N GLU A 14 10.16 10.39 6.92
CA GLU A 14 8.77 10.65 7.26
C GLU A 14 8.02 11.20 6.02
N TRP A 15 6.73 10.85 5.91
CA TRP A 15 5.91 11.23 4.76
C TRP A 15 4.76 12.12 5.19
N TYR A 16 4.52 13.18 4.43
CA TYR A 16 3.43 14.11 4.67
C TYR A 16 2.66 14.39 3.38
N GLN A 17 1.39 14.73 3.53
CA GLN A 17 0.54 15.20 2.46
C GLN A 17 0.57 16.74 2.52
N PRO A 18 1.03 17.44 1.48
CA PRO A 18 0.94 18.90 1.45
C PRO A 18 -0.54 19.28 1.41
N ASN A 19 -0.94 20.21 2.27
CA ASN A 19 -2.33 20.67 2.40
C ASN A 19 -2.82 21.28 1.08
N ASP A 20 -3.43 20.45 0.24
CA ASP A 20 -4.30 20.81 -0.87
C ASP A 20 -5.36 19.71 -0.94
N ASP A 21 -6.63 20.12 -1.03
CA ASP A 21 -7.87 19.33 -0.96
C ASP A 21 -8.00 18.22 -2.04
N ASP A 22 -6.95 17.97 -2.83
CA ASP A 22 -6.95 16.99 -3.93
C ASP A 22 -5.66 16.12 -3.97
N SER A 23 -4.83 16.18 -2.94
CA SER A 23 -3.50 15.60 -3.01
C SER A 23 -3.49 14.10 -2.69
N SER A 24 -3.76 13.28 -3.69
CA SER A 24 -3.25 11.89 -3.77
C SER A 24 -1.72 11.78 -3.64
N ILE A 25 -1.01 12.88 -3.35
CA ILE A 25 0.43 13.04 -3.39
C ILE A 25 0.98 13.13 -1.97
N TYR A 26 2.05 12.40 -1.72
CA TYR A 26 2.78 12.37 -0.46
C TYR A 26 4.24 12.67 -0.74
N LEU A 27 4.81 13.59 0.04
CA LEU A 27 6.19 14.04 -0.07
C LEU A 27 7.01 13.48 1.09
N ALA A 28 8.25 13.09 0.83
CA ALA A 28 9.21 12.82 1.87
C ALA A 28 9.61 14.15 2.55
N LYS A 29 9.68 14.19 3.88
CA LYS A 29 10.07 15.39 4.63
C LYS A 29 11.52 15.79 4.37
N ASP A 30 12.40 14.79 4.23
CA ASP A 30 13.85 15.00 4.10
C ASP A 30 14.30 15.30 2.66
N ASP A 31 13.46 14.97 1.67
CA ASP A 31 13.73 15.26 0.26
C ASP A 31 12.43 15.47 -0.54
N ILE A 32 12.11 16.73 -0.84
CA ILE A 32 10.90 17.10 -1.60
C ILE A 32 10.87 16.55 -3.04
N PHE A 33 12.02 16.10 -3.58
CA PHE A 33 12.08 15.47 -4.89
C PHE A 33 11.62 14.02 -4.83
N LEU A 34 11.60 13.40 -3.66
CA LEU A 34 11.04 12.06 -3.44
C LEU A 34 9.56 12.17 -3.04
N LYS A 35 8.69 11.61 -3.88
CA LYS A 35 7.26 11.60 -3.64
C LYS A 35 6.60 10.32 -4.12
N PHE A 36 5.45 10.00 -3.56
CA PHE A 36 4.54 9.02 -4.16
C PHE A 36 3.16 9.61 -4.41
N LYS A 37 2.47 9.10 -5.42
CA LYS A 37 1.09 9.46 -5.76
C LYS A 37 0.23 8.20 -5.78
N VAL A 38 -0.98 8.27 -5.22
CA VAL A 38 -1.98 7.20 -5.16
C VAL A 38 -3.16 7.58 -6.06
N GLU A 39 -3.22 7.01 -7.25
CA GLU A 39 -4.29 7.26 -8.20
C GLU A 39 -5.34 6.16 -8.09
N LYS A 40 -6.63 6.51 -8.00
CA LYS A 40 -7.69 5.53 -8.10
C LYS A 40 -7.70 4.98 -9.52
N GLU A 41 -7.70 3.66 -9.68
CA GLU A 41 -7.82 3.08 -11.01
C GLU A 41 -9.26 3.25 -11.50
N GLU A 42 -9.43 3.83 -12.70
CA GLU A 42 -10.73 3.97 -13.34
C GLU A 42 -11.17 2.61 -13.90
N GLY A 43 -11.78 1.79 -13.04
CA GLY A 43 -12.18 0.45 -13.45
C GLY A 43 -12.78 -0.42 -12.35
N GLY A 44 -13.99 -0.08 -11.91
CA GLY A 44 -14.96 -1.03 -11.35
C GLY A 44 -14.74 -1.52 -9.92
N ASP A 45 -15.85 -1.91 -9.29
CA ASP A 45 -15.84 -2.66 -8.03
C ASP A 45 -15.12 -4.00 -8.26
N PHE A 46 -14.10 -4.29 -7.45
CA PHE A 46 -13.36 -5.56 -7.56
C PHE A 46 -14.09 -6.65 -6.80
N ASN A 47 -14.18 -7.84 -7.39
CA ASN A 47 -14.58 -9.03 -6.64
C ASN A 47 -13.33 -9.80 -6.19
N VAL A 48 -13.51 -10.63 -5.16
CA VAL A 48 -12.44 -11.48 -4.61
C VAL A 48 -11.79 -12.37 -5.69
N GLY A 49 -12.56 -12.79 -6.69
CA GLY A 49 -12.07 -13.60 -7.81
C GLY A 49 -11.07 -12.90 -8.72
N ASP A 50 -11.08 -11.57 -8.75
CA ASP A 50 -10.19 -10.75 -9.59
C ASP A 50 -8.84 -10.49 -8.92
N LEU A 51 -8.71 -10.80 -7.63
CA LEU A 51 -7.48 -10.60 -6.87
C LEU A 51 -6.42 -11.65 -7.25
N PRO A 52 -5.13 -11.28 -7.28
CA PRO A 52 -4.04 -12.25 -7.37
C PRO A 52 -4.08 -13.27 -6.22
N PRO A 53 -3.63 -14.53 -6.39
CA PRO A 53 -3.78 -15.59 -5.38
C PRO A 53 -3.21 -15.25 -4.00
N ASN A 54 -2.10 -14.52 -3.99
CA ASN A 54 -1.44 -14.07 -2.77
C ASN A 54 -2.27 -12.99 -2.04
N ILE A 55 -3.00 -12.13 -2.77
CA ILE A 55 -3.94 -11.14 -2.23
C ILE A 55 -5.27 -11.80 -1.82
N GLN A 56 -5.76 -12.80 -2.57
CA GLN A 56 -6.93 -13.59 -2.15
C GLN A 56 -6.73 -14.26 -0.80
N SER A 57 -5.52 -14.80 -0.56
CA SER A 57 -5.17 -15.45 0.70
C SER A 57 -5.22 -14.46 1.86
N PHE A 58 -4.67 -13.26 1.67
CA PHE A 58 -4.75 -12.15 2.63
C PHE A 58 -6.21 -11.75 2.89
N TYR A 59 -6.99 -11.52 1.82
CA TYR A 59 -8.40 -11.15 1.90
C TYR A 59 -9.20 -12.16 2.74
N ARG A 60 -9.02 -13.47 2.52
CA ARG A 60 -9.78 -14.51 3.23
C ARG A 60 -9.57 -14.47 4.74
N ILE A 61 -8.35 -14.17 5.20
CA ILE A 61 -8.06 -14.06 6.63
C ILE A 61 -8.58 -12.72 7.17
N LEU A 62 -8.39 -11.64 6.41
CA LEU A 62 -8.87 -10.31 6.78
C LEU A 62 -10.40 -10.25 6.92
N ASP A 63 -11.13 -10.88 6.00
CA ASP A 63 -12.59 -10.89 5.96
C ASP A 63 -13.20 -11.60 7.18
N GLN A 64 -12.51 -12.58 7.76
CA GLN A 64 -12.93 -13.24 9.00
C GLN A 64 -12.92 -12.31 10.22
N ASP A 65 -12.14 -11.22 10.17
CA ASP A 65 -11.93 -10.32 11.31
C ASP A 65 -12.72 -9.02 11.17
N ILE A 66 -12.69 -8.39 9.98
CA ILE A 66 -13.34 -7.08 9.77
C ILE A 66 -14.59 -7.11 8.89
N LYS A 67 -14.87 -8.24 8.22
CA LYS A 67 -15.96 -8.39 7.23
C LYS A 67 -15.93 -7.30 6.15
N VAL A 68 -15.21 -7.57 5.08
CA VAL A 68 -14.97 -6.65 3.97
C VAL A 68 -16.22 -6.49 3.12
N SER A 69 -16.67 -5.25 2.92
CA SER A 69 -17.80 -4.89 2.04
C SER A 69 -17.39 -4.40 0.67
N ASP A 70 -16.20 -3.80 0.54
CA ASP A 70 -15.74 -3.20 -0.72
C ASP A 70 -14.26 -3.49 -0.94
N ILE A 71 -13.92 -3.69 -2.21
CA ILE A 71 -12.55 -3.88 -2.67
C ILE A 71 -12.33 -2.95 -3.85
N SER A 72 -11.28 -2.14 -3.78
CA SER A 72 -10.88 -1.25 -4.87
C SER A 72 -9.38 -1.34 -5.11
N LEU A 73 -8.99 -1.12 -6.37
CA LEU A 73 -7.60 -1.07 -6.78
C LEU A 73 -7.17 0.38 -7.02
N ASN A 74 -6.01 0.73 -6.47
CA ASN A 74 -5.35 1.99 -6.72
C ASN A 74 -3.96 1.72 -7.30
N LYS A 75 -3.47 2.66 -8.08
CA LYS A 75 -2.14 2.64 -8.65
C LYS A 75 -1.24 3.58 -7.88
N VAL A 76 -0.07 3.09 -7.46
CA VAL A 76 0.92 3.90 -6.75
C VAL A 76 2.10 4.17 -7.66
N HIS A 77 2.44 5.45 -7.80
CA HIS A 77 3.58 5.93 -8.55
C HIS A 77 4.58 6.58 -7.60
N PHE A 78 5.80 6.03 -7.52
CA PHE A 78 6.92 6.70 -6.88
C PHE A 78 7.72 7.49 -7.90
N TYR A 79 8.09 8.70 -7.50
CA TYR A 79 8.89 9.62 -8.29
C TYR A 79 10.13 10.04 -7.52
N TYR A 80 11.22 10.19 -8.27
CA TYR A 80 12.36 10.99 -7.85
C TYR A 80 12.55 12.11 -8.88
N GLN A 81 12.53 13.36 -8.40
CA GLN A 81 12.43 14.56 -9.24
C GLN A 81 11.19 14.50 -10.15
N LYS A 82 11.38 14.37 -11.47
CA LYS A 82 10.30 14.27 -12.46
C LYS A 82 10.20 12.88 -13.10
N GLN A 83 10.98 11.91 -12.62
CA GLN A 83 11.03 10.57 -13.20
C GLN A 83 10.30 9.58 -12.32
N VAL A 84 9.49 8.71 -12.95
CA VAL A 84 8.87 7.57 -12.28
C VAL A 84 9.96 6.53 -12.03
N ILE A 85 10.12 6.12 -10.78
CA ILE A 85 11.12 5.14 -10.35
C ILE A 85 10.50 3.78 -10.02
N ARG A 86 9.21 3.76 -9.66
CA ARG A 86 8.46 2.53 -9.37
C ARG A 86 6.97 2.76 -9.58
N VAL A 87 6.28 1.75 -10.09
CA VAL A 87 4.82 1.71 -10.21
C VAL A 87 4.34 0.35 -9.75
N PHE A 88 3.29 0.29 -8.96
CA PHE A 88 2.63 -0.95 -8.56
C PHE A 88 1.20 -0.68 -8.10
N ASP A 89 0.45 -1.77 -7.97
CA ASP A 89 -0.95 -1.72 -7.56
C ASP A 89 -1.08 -1.93 -6.05
N ILE A 90 -2.03 -1.22 -5.44
CA ILE A 90 -2.43 -1.37 -4.05
C ILE A 90 -3.92 -1.57 -3.91
N TYR A 91 -4.30 -2.61 -3.18
CA TYR A 91 -5.69 -2.94 -2.90
C TYR A 91 -6.13 -2.22 -1.65
N LYS A 92 -7.30 -1.59 -1.71
CA LYS A 92 -8.01 -1.02 -0.58
C LYS A 92 -9.19 -1.94 -0.25
N PHE A 93 -9.25 -2.40 0.99
CA PHE A 93 -10.34 -3.18 1.55
C PHE A 93 -11.11 -2.30 2.53
N GLU A 94 -12.43 -2.18 2.35
CA GLU A 94 -13.29 -1.42 3.26
C GLU A 94 -14.14 -2.35 4.12
N SER A 95 -14.14 -2.12 5.43
CA SER A 95 -14.96 -2.84 6.40
C SER A 95 -16.43 -2.43 6.34
N SER A 96 -17.31 -3.42 6.40
CA SER A 96 -18.77 -3.23 6.44
C SER A 96 -19.28 -2.59 7.73
N HIS A 97 -18.52 -2.68 8.82
CA HIS A 97 -19.00 -2.31 10.16
C HIS A 97 -18.64 -0.88 10.57
N ASN A 98 -17.45 -0.42 10.20
CA ASN A 98 -16.88 0.85 10.69
C ASN A 98 -16.28 1.71 9.55
N HIS A 99 -16.46 1.33 8.28
CA HIS A 99 -15.84 1.98 7.12
C HIS A 99 -14.31 2.11 7.22
N GLU A 100 -13.68 1.24 8.00
CA GLU A 100 -12.23 1.19 8.09
C GLU A 100 -11.65 0.78 6.75
N LYS A 101 -10.56 1.45 6.37
CA LYS A 101 -9.88 1.27 5.09
C LYS A 101 -8.51 0.65 5.36
N ILE A 102 -8.29 -0.53 4.79
CA ILE A 102 -7.04 -1.25 4.89
C ILE A 102 -6.39 -1.29 3.52
N TYR A 103 -5.20 -0.72 3.40
CA TYR A 103 -4.42 -0.68 2.17
C TYR A 103 -3.34 -1.75 2.22
N PHE A 104 -3.32 -2.64 1.23
CA PHE A 104 -2.39 -3.75 1.18
C PHE A 104 -1.90 -4.05 -0.23
N ALA A 105 -0.61 -4.33 -0.35
CA ALA A 105 0.05 -4.63 -1.61
C ALA A 105 1.27 -5.52 -1.36
N LYS A 106 1.56 -6.39 -2.33
CA LYS A 106 2.80 -7.18 -2.36
C LYS A 106 3.12 -7.60 -3.80
N PRO A 107 4.39 -7.91 -4.12
CA PRO A 107 4.76 -8.43 -5.43
C PRO A 107 3.93 -9.66 -5.81
N THR A 108 3.31 -9.64 -6.99
CA THR A 108 2.49 -10.75 -7.51
C THR A 108 3.29 -12.02 -7.76
N ASN A 109 4.60 -11.89 -8.01
CA ASN A 109 5.51 -13.00 -8.28
C ASN A 109 6.06 -13.68 -7.02
N GLN A 110 5.70 -13.22 -5.82
CA GLN A 110 6.11 -13.86 -4.56
C GLN A 110 5.14 -14.99 -4.19
N SER A 111 5.69 -16.10 -3.67
CA SER A 111 4.88 -17.24 -3.24
C SER A 111 3.98 -16.88 -2.06
N THR A 112 2.88 -17.63 -1.89
CA THR A 112 1.88 -17.45 -0.82
C THR A 112 2.45 -17.64 0.59
N HIS A 113 3.65 -18.20 0.73
CA HIS A 113 4.24 -18.63 2.01
C HIS A 113 5.54 -17.90 2.37
N VAL A 114 5.97 -16.96 1.55
CA VAL A 114 7.11 -16.10 1.91
C VAL A 114 6.52 -14.92 2.68
N ASN A 115 6.77 -14.89 3.98
CA ASN A 115 6.66 -13.67 4.75
C ASN A 115 7.46 -12.57 4.05
N ILE A 116 7.17 -11.35 4.44
CA ILE A 116 7.94 -10.15 4.19
C ILE A 116 7.49 -9.40 2.93
N ILE A 117 6.71 -8.34 3.18
CA ILE A 117 6.70 -7.14 2.34
C ILE A 117 8.14 -6.59 2.39
N ASP A 118 9.12 -7.23 1.77
CA ASP A 118 10.55 -6.89 1.89
C ASP A 118 10.94 -5.71 1.01
N ASP A 119 10.14 -5.47 -0.01
CA ASP A 119 10.33 -4.36 -0.91
C ASP A 119 9.85 -3.08 -0.21
N ILE A 120 10.84 -2.24 0.12
CA ILE A 120 10.66 -0.98 0.85
C ILE A 120 9.57 -0.08 0.27
N PHE A 121 9.37 -0.11 -1.05
CA PHE A 121 8.32 0.68 -1.69
C PHE A 121 6.93 0.31 -1.17
N TYR A 122 6.68 -0.98 -0.95
CA TYR A 122 5.42 -1.44 -0.37
C TYR A 122 5.34 -1.15 1.13
N LYS A 123 6.44 -1.35 1.88
CA LYS A 123 6.50 -1.05 3.33
C LYS A 123 6.11 0.40 3.61
N VAL A 124 6.69 1.34 2.86
CA VAL A 124 6.42 2.79 3.02
C VAL A 124 4.95 3.10 2.82
N ILE A 125 4.35 2.61 1.73
CA ILE A 125 2.94 2.91 1.43
C ILE A 125 2.02 2.28 2.46
N ILE A 126 2.23 1.02 2.80
CA ILE A 126 1.37 0.32 3.76
C ILE A 126 1.47 1.00 5.12
N LYS A 127 2.68 1.35 5.58
CA LYS A 127 2.86 2.09 6.84
C LYS A 127 2.19 3.46 6.80
N LYS A 128 2.23 4.16 5.66
CA LYS A 128 1.72 5.54 5.56
C LYS A 128 0.20 5.63 5.39
N LEU A 129 -0.41 4.72 4.63
CA LEU A 129 -1.85 4.78 4.30
C LEU A 129 -2.74 4.09 5.32
N ASN A 130 -2.17 3.33 6.26
CA ASN A 130 -2.91 2.61 7.27
C ASN A 130 -2.75 3.25 8.65
N THR A 131 -3.81 3.18 9.47
CA THR A 131 -3.72 3.51 10.89
C THR A 131 -2.97 2.42 11.65
N GLU A 132 -2.53 2.70 12.89
CA GLU A 132 -1.93 1.67 13.76
C GLU A 132 -2.85 0.45 13.94
N PHE A 133 -4.15 0.69 14.07
CA PHE A 133 -5.14 -0.37 14.18
C PHE A 133 -5.18 -1.23 12.90
N SER A 134 -5.28 -0.59 11.74
CA SER A 134 -5.27 -1.26 10.43
C SER A 134 -3.97 -2.02 10.15
N LEU A 135 -2.83 -1.51 10.63
CA LEU A 135 -1.55 -2.24 10.58
C LEU A 135 -1.58 -3.52 11.41
N GLY A 136 -2.20 -3.50 12.59
CA GLY A 136 -2.42 -4.71 13.41
C GLY A 136 -3.24 -5.77 12.67
N LYS A 137 -4.25 -5.36 11.89
CA LYS A 137 -5.05 -6.25 11.04
C LYS A 137 -4.23 -6.84 9.89
N ILE A 138 -3.35 -6.06 9.28
CA ILE A 138 -2.43 -6.53 8.24
C ILE A 138 -1.48 -7.59 8.81
N ILE A 139 -0.93 -7.35 10.00
CA ILE A 139 -0.04 -8.30 10.69
C ILE A 139 -0.77 -9.61 10.97
N PHE A 140 -2.02 -9.53 11.46
CA PHE A 140 -2.85 -10.70 11.69
C PHE A 140 -3.09 -11.51 10.41
N ALA A 141 -3.42 -10.83 9.30
CA ALA A 141 -3.81 -11.49 8.04
C ALA A 141 -2.63 -11.91 7.14
N ASN A 142 -1.43 -11.36 7.32
CA ASN A 142 -0.28 -11.60 6.46
C ASN A 142 1.01 -12.03 7.21
N GLY A 143 1.00 -12.09 8.54
CA GLY A 143 2.20 -12.33 9.36
C GLY A 143 2.95 -11.05 9.73
N ASN A 144 4.05 -11.17 10.50
CA ASN A 144 4.82 -10.03 11.05
C ASN A 144 5.19 -8.97 10.01
N PHE A 145 5.08 -7.70 10.42
CA PHE A 145 5.53 -6.50 9.70
C PHE A 145 6.81 -5.99 10.40
N GLU A 146 7.92 -6.72 10.24
CA GLU A 146 9.25 -6.30 10.71
C GLU A 146 10.01 -5.53 9.62
#